data_AF-A0A7J3Z5K1-F1
#
_entry.id   AF-A0A7J3Z5K1-F1
#
_cell.length_a   1.000
_cell.length_b   1.000
_cell.length_c   1.000
_cell.angle_alpha   90.00
_cell.angle_beta   90.00
_cell.angle_gamma   90.00
#
_symmetry.space_group_name_H-M   'P 1'
#
loop_
_entity.id
_entity.type
_entity.pdbx_description
1 polymer ?
#
loop_
_entity_poly.entity_id
_entity_poly.type
_entity_poly.pdbx_seq_one_letter_code
_entity_poly.pdbx_strand_id
1 'polypeptide(L)'
;MNFKSIRKTVEELLMKNSSTVHVDILYDTYIEFIKEFVRCVDRRFKNVKKWDIETLDVAVDVVSDNLGGSAKVYEIWDEIWDAKIDKRDVRLDIVKIFLDIIDMAERKYGEEPVNK
;
A
#
# COMPACT_ATOMS: atom_id res chain seq x y z
N MET A 1 -6.14 5.81 -11.90
CA MET A 1 -5.25 5.30 -10.83
C MET A 1 -4.34 4.28 -11.50
N ASN A 2 -3.01 4.35 -11.34
CA ASN A 2 -2.09 3.51 -12.10
C ASN A 2 -1.03 2.88 -11.19
N PHE A 3 -1.39 1.77 -10.56
CA PHE A 3 -0.49 1.02 -9.70
C PHE A 3 0.49 0.11 -10.44
N LYS A 4 0.62 0.21 -11.77
CA LYS A 4 1.41 -0.75 -12.56
C LYS A 4 2.88 -0.81 -12.12
N SER A 5 3.50 0.31 -11.75
CA SER A 5 4.87 0.34 -11.20
C SER A 5 4.93 -0.31 -9.83
N ILE A 6 4.05 0.08 -8.91
CA ILE A 6 3.96 -0.44 -7.54
C ILE A 6 3.73 -1.95 -7.55
N ARG A 7 2.74 -2.43 -8.32
CA ARG A 7 2.44 -3.85 -8.49
C ARG A 7 3.68 -4.62 -8.95
N LYS A 8 4.32 -4.12 -10.01
CA LYS A 8 5.53 -4.75 -10.55
C LYS A 8 6.62 -4.85 -9.48
N THR A 9 6.84 -3.80 -8.70
CA THR A 9 7.81 -3.82 -7.58
C THR A 9 7.44 -4.89 -6.55
N VAL A 10 6.17 -4.99 -6.14
CA VAL A 10 5.70 -6.01 -5.18
C VAL A 10 5.88 -7.42 -5.74
N GLU A 11 5.55 -7.66 -7.00
CA GLU A 11 5.74 -8.95 -7.67
C GLU A 11 7.23 -9.33 -7.77
N GLU A 12 8.10 -8.38 -8.11
CA GLU A 12 9.55 -8.59 -8.12
C GLU A 12 10.09 -8.94 -6.73
N LEU A 13 9.55 -8.34 -5.66
CA LEU A 13 9.91 -8.69 -4.28
C LEU A 13 9.51 -10.14 -3.95
N LEU A 14 8.35 -10.60 -4.42
CA LEU A 14 7.86 -11.96 -4.23
C LEU A 14 8.64 -13.02 -5.03
N MET A 15 9.24 -12.63 -6.16
CA MET A 15 10.02 -13.53 -7.03
C MET A 15 11.46 -13.75 -6.57
N LYS A 16 11.96 -13.00 -5.58
CA LYS A 16 13.31 -13.20 -5.05
C LYS A 16 13.42 -14.55 -4.34
N ASN A 17 14.56 -15.23 -4.48
CA ASN A 17 14.91 -16.43 -3.71
C ASN A 17 15.27 -16.08 -2.24
N SER A 18 14.41 -15.33 -1.57
CA SER A 18 14.52 -14.94 -0.16
C SER A 18 13.16 -15.15 0.50
N SER A 19 13.14 -15.61 1.75
CA SER A 19 11.91 -15.72 2.54
C SER A 19 11.48 -14.40 3.20
N THR A 20 12.33 -13.37 3.11
CA THR A 20 12.13 -12.04 3.70
C THR A 20 12.55 -10.92 2.76
N VAL A 21 12.02 -9.73 3.02
CA VAL A 21 12.26 -8.49 2.28
C VAL A 21 12.73 -7.41 3.23
N HIS A 22 13.73 -6.64 2.82
CA HIS A 22 14.20 -5.48 3.59
C HIS A 22 13.07 -4.47 3.80
N VAL A 23 12.80 -4.13 5.07
CA VAL A 23 11.64 -3.30 5.43
C VAL A 23 11.60 -1.96 4.72
N ASP A 24 12.75 -1.31 4.52
CA ASP A 24 12.83 -0.01 3.83
C ASP A 24 12.21 -0.05 2.43
N ILE A 25 12.46 -1.11 1.67
CA ILE A 25 11.94 -1.25 0.31
C ILE A 25 10.42 -1.43 0.36
N LEU A 26 9.93 -2.25 1.29
CA LEU A 26 8.51 -2.51 1.45
C LEU A 26 7.76 -1.27 1.95
N TYR A 27 8.34 -0.56 2.92
CA TYR A 27 7.82 0.71 3.45
C TYR A 27 7.69 1.74 2.34
N ASP A 28 8.76 2.01 1.57
CA ASP A 28 8.72 3.03 0.51
C ASP A 28 7.66 2.70 -0.55
N THR A 29 7.57 1.42 -0.94
CA THR A 29 6.58 0.94 -1.91
C THR A 29 5.14 1.05 -1.37
N TYR A 30 4.92 0.71 -0.10
CA TYR A 30 3.62 0.83 0.56
C TYR A 30 3.17 2.29 0.69
N ILE A 31 4.10 3.18 1.07
CA ILE A 31 3.83 4.61 1.17
C ILE A 31 3.49 5.23 -0.19
N GLU A 32 4.18 4.80 -1.26
CA GLU A 32 3.84 5.23 -2.62
C GLU A 32 2.41 4.83 -3.00
N PHE A 33 2.03 3.58 -2.73
CA PHE A 33 0.67 3.09 -2.91
C PHE A 33 -0.36 3.92 -2.13
N ILE A 34 -0.16 4.13 -0.83
CA ILE A 34 -1.06 4.93 0.01
C ILE A 34 -1.24 6.32 -0.61
N LYS A 35 -0.14 7.01 -0.92
CA LYS A 35 -0.16 8.36 -1.49
C LYS A 35 -0.92 8.42 -2.81
N GLU A 36 -0.66 7.49 -3.72
CA GLU A 36 -1.34 7.47 -5.02
C GLU A 36 -2.83 7.18 -4.85
N PHE A 37 -3.19 6.19 -4.02
CA PHE A 37 -4.57 5.82 -3.78
C PHE A 37 -5.38 6.99 -3.19
N VAL A 38 -4.93 7.55 -2.06
CA VAL A 38 -5.72 8.57 -1.34
C VAL A 38 -5.82 9.88 -2.11
N ARG A 39 -4.84 10.24 -2.95
CA ARG A 39 -4.93 11.41 -3.83
C ARG A 39 -6.03 11.30 -4.87
N CYS A 40 -6.34 10.08 -5.30
CA CYS A 40 -7.42 9.82 -6.24
C CYS A 40 -8.80 9.81 -5.56
N VAL A 41 -8.90 9.26 -4.35
CA VAL A 41 -10.22 9.04 -3.70
C VAL A 41 -10.61 10.12 -2.70
N ASP A 42 -9.68 10.92 -2.18
CA ASP A 42 -9.95 11.93 -1.17
C ASP A 42 -9.24 13.27 -1.47
N ARG A 43 -10.04 14.33 -1.60
CA ARG A 43 -9.58 15.69 -1.91
C ARG A 43 -8.63 16.27 -0.86
N ARG A 44 -8.70 15.83 0.41
CA ARG A 44 -7.83 16.31 1.49
C ARG A 44 -6.36 16.04 1.18
N PHE A 45 -6.07 14.96 0.46
CA PHE A 45 -4.71 14.51 0.20
C PHE A 45 -4.10 15.02 -1.12
N LYS A 46 -4.90 15.64 -2.00
CA LYS A 46 -4.44 16.09 -3.33
C LYS A 46 -3.21 16.99 -3.27
N ASN A 47 -3.14 17.87 -2.28
CA ASN A 47 -2.08 18.89 -2.16
C ASN A 47 -1.16 18.69 -0.95
N VAL A 48 -1.19 17.50 -0.32
CA VAL A 48 -0.33 17.21 0.82
C VAL A 48 1.13 17.09 0.35
N LYS A 49 1.95 18.04 0.82
CA LYS A 49 3.39 18.14 0.49
C LYS A 49 4.26 17.34 1.45
N LYS A 50 3.90 17.31 2.73
CA LYS A 50 4.64 16.60 3.80
C LYS A 50 3.77 15.46 4.32
N TRP A 51 4.38 14.28 4.45
CA TRP A 51 3.73 13.06 4.93
C TRP A 51 4.47 12.62 6.18
N ASP A 52 4.00 13.07 7.34
CA ASP A 52 4.40 12.53 8.63
C ASP A 52 3.54 11.32 9.00
N ILE A 53 3.88 10.69 10.13
CA ILE A 53 3.22 9.45 10.56
C ILE A 53 1.72 9.63 10.77
N GLU A 54 1.31 10.73 11.42
CA GLU A 54 -0.11 11.04 11.66
C GLU A 54 -0.88 11.21 10.34
N THR A 55 -0.27 11.88 9.35
CA THR A 55 -0.87 12.02 8.02
C THR A 55 -0.99 10.67 7.30
N LEU A 56 -0.02 9.77 7.52
CA LEU A 56 -0.02 8.44 6.94
C LEU A 56 -1.07 7.55 7.60
N ASP A 57 -1.22 7.59 8.92
CA ASP A 57 -2.26 6.83 9.64
C ASP A 57 -3.66 7.21 9.12
N VAL A 58 -3.96 8.50 8.99
CA VAL A 58 -5.25 8.96 8.43
C VAL A 58 -5.40 8.54 6.96
N ALA A 59 -4.31 8.47 6.20
CA ALA A 59 -4.36 7.99 4.82
C ALA A 59 -4.64 6.48 4.75
N VAL A 60 -4.04 5.69 5.64
CA VAL A 60 -4.29 4.25 5.79
C VAL A 60 -5.76 4.01 6.14
N ASP A 61 -6.35 4.79 7.06
CA ASP A 61 -7.78 4.74 7.36
C ASP A 61 -8.63 4.95 6.10
N VAL A 62 -8.31 5.98 5.32
CA VAL A 62 -9.02 6.31 4.08
C VAL A 62 -8.91 5.18 3.05
N VAL A 63 -7.74 4.55 2.91
CA VAL A 63 -7.58 3.38 2.04
C VAL A 63 -8.47 2.24 2.53
N SER A 64 -8.42 1.92 3.83
CA SER A 64 -9.22 0.85 4.43
C SER A 64 -10.71 1.06 4.19
N ASP A 65 -11.24 2.24 4.50
CA ASP A 65 -12.64 2.61 4.30
C ASP A 65 -13.04 2.48 2.82
N ASN A 66 -12.19 2.97 1.91
CA ASN A 66 -12.44 2.88 0.48
C ASN A 66 -12.28 1.46 -0.07
N LEU A 67 -11.66 0.55 0.66
CA LEU A 67 -11.60 -0.87 0.34
C LEU A 67 -12.60 -1.71 1.15
N GLY A 68 -13.62 -1.06 1.73
CA GLY A 68 -14.73 -1.73 2.44
C GLY A 68 -14.41 -2.05 3.89
N GLY A 69 -13.56 -1.24 4.54
CA GLY A 69 -13.08 -1.48 5.91
C GLY A 69 -12.13 -2.66 6.00
N SER A 70 -11.26 -2.84 5.00
CA SER A 70 -10.40 -4.01 4.91
C SER A 70 -9.32 -4.01 6.00
N ALA A 71 -9.46 -4.92 6.98
CA ALA A 71 -8.49 -5.09 8.07
C ALA A 71 -7.05 -5.39 7.57
N LYS A 72 -6.93 -5.97 6.37
CA LYS A 72 -5.62 -6.23 5.73
C LYS A 72 -4.77 -4.97 5.59
N VAL A 73 -5.42 -3.82 5.37
CA VAL A 73 -4.74 -2.52 5.19
C VAL A 73 -4.03 -2.10 6.49
N TYR A 74 -4.66 -2.32 7.64
CA TYR A 74 -4.07 -2.06 8.95
C TYR A 74 -3.00 -3.11 9.31
N GLU A 75 -3.29 -4.40 9.05
CA GLU A 75 -2.36 -5.50 9.34
C GLU A 75 -0.99 -5.29 8.69
N ILE A 76 -0.96 -4.91 7.41
CA ILE A 76 0.30 -4.63 6.74
C ILE A 76 0.96 -3.34 7.24
N TRP A 77 0.18 -2.31 7.56
CA TRP A 77 0.72 -1.05 8.05
C TRP A 77 1.44 -1.23 9.38
N ASP A 78 0.79 -1.90 10.33
CA ASP A 78 1.33 -2.18 11.66
C ASP A 78 2.61 -3.01 11.54
N GLU A 79 2.60 -4.10 10.75
CA GLU A 79 3.77 -4.97 10.60
C GLU A 79 4.95 -4.27 9.92
N ILE A 80 4.70 -3.44 8.89
CA ILE A 80 5.75 -2.64 8.26
C ILE A 80 6.32 -1.64 9.27
N TRP A 81 5.47 -0.96 10.04
CA TRP A 81 5.90 0.07 10.98
C TRP A 81 6.71 -0.53 12.14
N ASP A 82 6.23 -1.62 12.73
CA ASP A 82 6.95 -2.36 13.76
C ASP A 82 8.30 -2.85 13.24
N ALA A 83 8.32 -3.45 12.04
CA ALA A 83 9.57 -3.89 11.42
C ALA A 83 10.55 -2.73 11.17
N LYS A 84 10.03 -1.53 10.88
CA LYS A 84 10.85 -0.33 10.63
C LYS A 84 11.47 0.20 11.92
N ILE A 85 10.72 0.18 13.03
CA ILE A 85 11.22 0.52 14.37
C ILE A 85 12.30 -0.48 14.80
N ASP A 86 12.01 -1.77 14.64
CA ASP A 86 12.87 -2.87 15.05
C ASP A 86 14.08 -3.09 14.11
N LYS A 87 14.06 -2.44 12.93
CA LYS A 87 15.07 -2.59 11.86
C LYS A 87 15.26 -4.04 11.43
N ARG A 88 14.15 -4.76 11.27
CA ARG A 88 14.12 -6.16 10.82
C ARG A 88 13.54 -6.28 9.42
N ASP A 89 13.84 -7.39 8.76
CA ASP A 89 13.18 -7.74 7.51
C ASP A 89 11.73 -8.20 7.74
N VAL A 90 10.92 -8.07 6.70
CA VAL A 90 9.50 -8.46 6.68
C VAL A 90 9.33 -9.77 5.92
N ARG A 91 8.48 -10.66 6.42
CA ARG A 91 8.23 -11.96 5.79
C ARG A 91 7.39 -11.83 4.51
N LEU A 92 7.58 -12.76 3.57
CA LEU A 92 6.86 -12.73 2.29
C LEU A 92 5.33 -12.89 2.40
N ASP A 93 4.78 -13.48 3.47
CA ASP A 93 3.34 -13.55 3.68
C ASP A 93 2.71 -12.16 3.80
N ILE A 94 3.41 -11.21 4.42
CA ILE A 94 2.98 -9.82 4.53
C ILE A 94 3.03 -9.11 3.17
N VAL A 95 4.06 -9.41 2.37
CA VAL A 95 4.17 -8.89 1.00
C VAL A 95 3.03 -9.40 0.12
N LYS A 96 2.53 -10.64 0.35
CA LYS A 96 1.35 -11.16 -0.34
C LYS A 96 0.07 -10.44 0.08
N ILE A 97 -0.08 -10.07 1.35
CA ILE A 97 -1.19 -9.21 1.81
C ILE A 97 -1.15 -7.88 1.06
N PHE A 98 0.04 -7.32 0.81
CA PHE A 98 0.16 -6.11 0.01
C PHE A 98 -0.41 -6.31 -1.41
N LEU A 99 -0.01 -7.39 -2.07
CA LEU A 99 -0.50 -7.71 -3.41
C LEU A 99 -2.02 -7.87 -3.44
N ASP A 100 -2.61 -8.53 -2.44
CA ASP A 100 -4.06 -8.65 -2.30
C ASP A 100 -4.76 -7.27 -2.17
N ILE A 101 -4.15 -6.33 -1.45
CA ILE A 101 -4.68 -4.96 -1.32
C ILE A 101 -4.64 -4.23 -2.66
N ILE A 102 -3.55 -4.38 -3.42
CA ILE A 102 -3.43 -3.82 -4.77
C ILE A 102 -4.50 -4.43 -5.70
N ASP A 103 -4.69 -5.75 -5.66
CA ASP A 103 -5.76 -6.45 -6.41
C ASP A 103 -7.15 -5.90 -6.06
N MET A 104 -7.44 -5.68 -4.78
CA MET A 104 -8.70 -5.09 -4.33
C MET A 104 -8.87 -3.67 -4.86
N ALA A 105 -7.82 -2.86 -4.81
CA ALA A 105 -7.82 -1.49 -5.28
C ALA A 105 -8.04 -1.40 -6.80
N GLU A 106 -7.33 -2.21 -7.58
CA GLU A 106 -7.48 -2.26 -9.03
C GLU A 106 -8.85 -2.82 -9.44
N ARG A 107 -9.39 -3.83 -8.74
CA ARG A 107 -10.74 -4.32 -9.04
C ARG A 107 -11.80 -3.24 -8.82
N LYS A 108 -11.63 -2.40 -7.79
CA LYS A 108 -12.64 -1.38 -7.44
C LYS A 108 -12.48 -0.08 -8.22
N TYR A 109 -11.25 0.30 -8.58
CA TYR A 109 -10.93 1.62 -9.14
C TYR A 109 -10.09 1.59 -10.43
N GLY A 110 -9.70 0.40 -10.91
CA GLY A 110 -8.83 0.19 -12.07
C GLY A 110 -9.56 0.00 -13.40
N GLU A 111 -10.89 -0.18 -13.41
CA GLU A 111 -11.66 -0.17 -14.66
C GLU A 111 -11.81 1.28 -15.16
N GLU A 112 -11.31 1.57 -16.37
CA GLU A 112 -11.77 2.73 -17.13
C GLU A 112 -13.29 2.65 -17.27
N PRO A 113 -14.03 3.78 -17.17
CA PRO A 113 -15.45 3.75 -17.49
C PRO A 113 -15.60 3.22 -18.91
N VAL A 114 -16.14 2.02 -19.06
CA VAL A 114 -16.67 1.55 -20.34
C VAL A 114 -17.70 2.60 -20.73
N ASN A 115 -17.34 3.43 -21.72
CA ASN A 115 -18.22 4.43 -22.32
C ASN A 115 -19.64 3.85 -22.44
N LYS A 116 -20.57 4.41 -21.68
CA LYS A 116 -22.01 4.23 -21.87
C LYS A 116 -22.61 5.55 -22.28
#